data_AF-A0A813N180-F1
#
_entry.id   AF-A0A813N180-F1
#
_cell.length_a   1.000
_cell.length_b   1.000
_cell.length_c   1.000
_cell.angle_alpha   90.00
_cell.angle_beta   90.00
_cell.angle_gamma   90.00
#
_symmetry.space_group_name_H-M   'P 1'
#
loop_
_entity.id
_entity.type
_entity.pdbx_description
1 polymer ?
#
loop_
_entity_poly.entity_id
_entity_poly.type
_entity_poly.pdbx_seq_one_letter_code
_entity_poly.pdbx_strand_id
1 'polypeptide(L)'
;MATKSNTANERKTSQDLENKYRLPTESKNQWDLRKRFLENYWDKYDEDRLLCLAQCYVNMRCLGCKYSKSLDSLIEELAKEIE
;
A
#
# COMPACT_ATOMS: atom_id res chain seq x y z
N MET A 1 10.94 -0.04 31.38
CA MET A 1 11.02 1.33 30.82
C MET A 1 12.21 1.41 29.88
N ALA A 2 11.96 1.40 28.58
CA ALA A 2 12.94 1.80 27.56
C ALA A 2 12.13 2.35 26.39
N THR A 3 11.80 3.64 26.48
CA THR A 3 11.30 4.45 25.37
C THR A 3 12.40 4.50 24.31
N LYS A 4 12.20 3.83 23.16
CA LYS A 4 12.99 4.13 21.97
C LYS A 4 12.25 5.19 21.17
N SER A 5 12.77 6.40 21.39
CA SER A 5 12.69 7.63 20.62
C SER A 5 12.21 7.49 19.17
N ASN A 6 11.11 8.18 18.92
CA ASN A 6 10.78 8.99 17.75
C ASN A 6 11.95 9.22 16.77
N THR A 7 11.94 8.54 15.63
CA THR A 7 12.60 9.01 14.40
C THR A 7 11.57 9.74 13.57
N ALA A 8 11.79 11.05 13.39
CA ALA A 8 11.01 11.89 12.49
C ALA A 8 11.00 11.25 11.10
N ASN A 9 9.84 10.74 10.71
CA ASN A 9 9.64 10.02 9.47
C ASN A 9 9.66 11.05 8.32
N GLU A 10 10.75 11.04 7.55
CA GLU A 10 10.81 11.76 6.29
C GLU A 10 9.68 11.23 5.41
N ARG A 11 8.67 12.07 5.11
CA ARG A 11 7.60 11.67 4.19
C ARG A 11 8.26 11.28 2.86
N LYS A 12 8.23 9.99 2.53
CA LYS A 12 8.68 9.50 1.22
C LYS A 12 7.89 10.23 0.15
N THR A 13 8.57 10.85 -0.80
CA THR A 13 7.87 11.58 -1.85
C THR A 13 7.20 10.60 -2.81
N SER A 14 6.12 11.04 -3.45
CA SER A 14 5.46 10.29 -4.52
C SER A 14 6.42 9.80 -5.62
N GLN A 15 7.52 10.52 -5.85
CA GLN A 15 8.55 10.15 -6.81
C GLN A 15 9.44 9.01 -6.30
N ASP A 16 9.77 8.99 -5.01
CA ASP A 16 10.60 7.94 -4.40
C ASP A 16 9.90 6.58 -4.45
N LEU A 17 8.59 6.56 -4.20
CA LEU A 17 7.79 5.35 -4.30
C LEU A 17 7.79 4.78 -5.71
N GLU A 18 7.70 5.66 -6.71
CA GLU A 18 7.70 5.27 -8.12
C GLU A 18 9.04 4.70 -8.56
N ASN A 19 10.13 5.38 -8.22
CA ASN A 19 11.47 4.93 -8.56
C ASN A 19 11.82 3.58 -7.91
N LYS A 20 11.31 3.30 -6.71
CA LYS A 20 11.66 2.09 -5.95
C LYS A 20 10.72 0.90 -6.19
N TYR A 21 9.42 1.12 -6.32
CA TYR A 21 8.43 0.04 -6.27
C TYR A 21 7.65 -0.19 -7.55
N ARG A 22 7.57 0.78 -8.47
CA ARG A 22 6.82 0.61 -9.72
C ARG A 22 7.50 -0.43 -10.60
N LEU A 23 6.73 -1.37 -11.13
CA LEU A 23 7.28 -2.35 -12.07
C LEU A 23 7.24 -1.80 -13.51
N PRO A 24 8.24 -2.09 -14.36
CA PRO A 24 8.23 -1.63 -15.75
C PRO A 24 7.04 -2.14 -16.57
N THR A 25 6.51 -3.31 -16.20
CA THR A 25 5.38 -3.97 -16.86
C THR A 25 4.03 -3.64 -16.23
N GLU A 26 4.00 -2.84 -15.16
CA GLU A 26 2.77 -2.47 -14.48
C GLU A 26 2.04 -1.38 -15.27
N SER A 27 0.74 -1.58 -15.51
CA SER A 27 -0.07 -0.58 -16.17
C SER A 27 -0.18 0.69 -15.31
N LYS A 28 -0.37 1.85 -15.95
CA LYS A 28 -0.51 3.12 -15.24
C LYS A 28 -1.64 3.07 -14.20
N ASN A 29 -2.80 2.52 -14.56
CA ASN A 29 -3.95 2.46 -13.65
C ASN A 29 -3.67 1.58 -12.41
N GLN A 30 -2.98 0.45 -12.60
CA GLN A 30 -2.59 -0.42 -11.48
C GLN A 30 -1.61 0.31 -10.55
N TRP A 31 -0.61 0.97 -11.13
CA TRP A 31 0.38 1.73 -10.36
C TRP A 31 -0.26 2.88 -9.59
N ASP A 32 -1.15 3.66 -10.20
CA ASP A 32 -1.79 4.81 -9.56
C ASP A 32 -2.65 4.36 -8.36
N LEU A 33 -3.36 3.23 -8.48
CA LEU A 33 -4.09 2.61 -7.35
C LEU A 33 -3.14 2.12 -6.25
N ARG A 34 -2.07 1.41 -6.63
CA ARG A 34 -1.09 0.88 -5.67
C ARG A 34 -0.40 2.02 -4.92
N LYS A 35 0.02 3.05 -5.64
CA LYS A 35 0.72 4.23 -5.11
C LYS A 35 -0.15 4.98 -4.11
N ARG A 36 -1.43 5.23 -4.42
CA ARG A 36 -2.38 5.83 -3.45
C ARG A 36 -2.47 5.03 -2.16
N PHE A 37 -2.53 3.70 -2.27
CA PHE A 37 -2.54 2.82 -1.11
C PHE A 37 -1.25 2.96 -0.29
N LEU A 38 -0.08 2.92 -0.96
CA LEU A 38 1.22 3.08 -0.30
C LEU A 38 1.36 4.44 0.40
N GLU A 39 0.98 5.53 -0.27
CA GLU A 39 1.06 6.90 0.26
C GLU A 39 0.19 7.09 1.50
N ASN A 40 -1.04 6.56 1.49
CA ASN A 40 -1.97 6.72 2.61
C ASN A 40 -1.56 5.93 3.87
N TYR A 41 -0.86 4.82 3.68
CA TYR A 41 -0.59 3.84 4.73
C TYR A 41 0.89 3.63 5.05
N TRP A 42 1.80 4.40 4.42
CA TRP A 42 3.25 4.30 4.59
C TRP A 42 3.70 4.29 6.05
N ASP A 43 3.06 5.13 6.86
CA ASP A 43 3.43 5.36 8.25
C ASP A 43 2.68 4.45 9.23
N LYS A 44 1.71 3.67 8.73
CA LYS A 44 0.82 2.81 9.56
C LYS A 44 1.24 1.34 9.57
N TYR A 45 2.05 0.89 8.61
CA TYR A 45 2.44 -0.52 8.46
C TYR A 45 3.92 -0.66 8.13
N ASP A 46 4.51 -1.80 8.52
CA ASP A 46 5.84 -2.19 8.06
C ASP A 46 5.87 -2.30 6.52
N GLU A 47 7.00 -1.91 5.92
CA GLU A 47 7.17 -1.80 4.46
C GLU A 47 6.72 -3.08 3.72
N ASP A 48 7.23 -4.25 4.10
CA ASP A 48 6.90 -5.52 3.43
C ASP A 48 5.41 -5.87 3.53
N ARG A 49 4.81 -5.61 4.70
CA ARG A 49 3.39 -5.85 4.93
C ARG A 49 2.54 -4.92 4.10
N LEU A 50 2.92 -3.64 4.03
CA LEU A 50 2.22 -2.65 3.25
C LEU A 50 2.27 -2.95 1.75
N LEU A 51 3.43 -3.33 1.23
CA LEU A 51 3.60 -3.73 -0.17
C LEU A 51 2.71 -4.92 -0.52
N CYS A 52 2.63 -5.91 0.37
CA CYS A 52 1.75 -7.07 0.20
C CYS A 52 0.27 -6.67 0.17
N LEU A 53 -0.19 -5.86 1.13
CA LEU A 53 -1.57 -5.38 1.19
C LEU A 53 -1.95 -4.56 -0.05
N ALA A 54 -1.07 -3.65 -0.48
CA ALA A 54 -1.28 -2.83 -1.66
C ALA A 54 -1.39 -3.68 -2.93
N GLN A 55 -0.56 -4.73 -3.06
CA GLN A 55 -0.66 -5.65 -4.20
C GLN A 55 -1.95 -6.48 -4.16
N CYS A 56 -2.36 -6.97 -2.99
CA CYS A 56 -3.63 -7.68 -2.84
C CYS A 56 -4.81 -6.78 -3.24
N TYR A 57 -4.82 -5.52 -2.79
CA TYR A 57 -5.86 -4.54 -3.15
C TYR A 57 -5.94 -4.33 -4.67
N VAL A 58 -4.80 -4.10 -5.34
CA VAL A 58 -4.75 -3.94 -6.80
C VAL A 58 -5.21 -5.20 -7.53
N ASN A 59 -4.79 -6.38 -7.06
CA ASN A 59 -5.22 -7.65 -7.65
C ASN A 59 -6.75 -7.85 -7.51
N MET A 60 -7.34 -7.42 -6.39
CA MET A 60 -8.79 -7.48 -6.19
C MET A 60 -9.52 -6.51 -7.14
N ARG A 61 -9.06 -5.25 -7.22
CA ARG A 61 -9.73 -4.20 -8.00
C ARG A 61 -9.53 -4.34 -9.51
N CYS A 62 -8.32 -4.69 -9.97
CA CYS A 62 -7.98 -4.73 -11.39
C CYS A 62 -8.12 -6.12 -12.02
N LEU A 63 -7.88 -7.19 -11.24
CA LEU A 63 -7.87 -8.57 -11.76
C LEU A 63 -9.04 -9.42 -11.23
N GLY A 64 -9.85 -8.90 -10.30
CA GLY A 64 -10.97 -9.62 -9.71
C GLY A 64 -10.55 -10.80 -8.83
N CYS A 65 -9.30 -10.80 -8.33
CA CYS A 65 -8.82 -11.84 -7.43
C CYS A 65 -9.62 -11.87 -6.13
N LYS A 66 -9.81 -13.06 -5.56
CA LYS A 66 -10.48 -13.27 -4.27
C LYS A 66 -9.52 -13.91 -3.28
N TYR A 67 -9.50 -13.40 -2.06
CA TYR A 67 -8.66 -13.90 -0.98
C TYR A 67 -9.53 -14.37 0.20
N SER A 68 -8.91 -14.81 1.29
CA SER A 68 -9.62 -15.19 2.51
C SER A 68 -10.50 -14.05 3.03
N LYS A 69 -11.67 -14.37 3.62
CA LYS A 69 -12.61 -13.37 4.15
C LYS A 69 -11.98 -12.34 5.09
N SER A 70 -11.05 -12.77 5.95
CA SER A 70 -10.36 -11.87 6.88
C SER A 70 -9.52 -10.80 6.16
N LEU A 71 -8.77 -11.20 5.13
CA LEU A 71 -7.97 -10.29 4.32
C LEU A 71 -8.86 -9.38 3.45
N ASP A 72 -9.90 -9.95 2.86
CA ASP A 72 -10.89 -9.22 2.07
C ASP A 72 -11.55 -8.11 2.89
N SER A 73 -12.06 -8.43 4.09
CA SER A 73 -12.66 -7.44 5.00
C SER A 73 -11.66 -6.37 5.45
N LEU A 74 -10.40 -6.73 5.69
CA LEU A 74 -9.36 -5.76 6.02
C LEU A 74 -9.11 -4.80 4.86
N ILE A 75 -8.97 -5.32 3.64
CA ILE A 75 -8.72 -4.49 2.44
C ILE A 75 -9.91 -3.58 2.16
N GLU A 76 -11.14 -4.06 2.30
CA GLU A 76 -12.34 -3.22 2.14
C GLU A 76 -12.40 -2.10 3.19
N GLU A 77 -11.97 -2.35 4.42
CA GLU A 77 -11.90 -1.29 5.44
C GLU A 77 -10.85 -0.23 5.10
N LEU A 78 -9.67 -0.66 4.64
CA LEU A 78 -8.62 0.26 4.21
C LEU A 78 -8.98 1.01 2.93
N ALA A 79 -9.72 0.38 2.01
CA ALA A 79 -10.16 1.02 0.77
C ALA A 79 -11.05 2.25 1.03
N LYS A 80 -11.84 2.25 2.11
CA LYS A 80 -12.74 3.38 2.46
C LYS A 80 -12.04 4.70 2.74
N GLU A 81 -10.77 4.69 3.15
CA GLU A 81 -10.04 5.96 3.39
C GLU A 81 -9.36 6.48 2.11
N ILE A 82 -9.33 5.69 1.03
CA ILE A 82 -8.63 6.02 -0.21
C ILE A 82 -9.53 6.09 -1.44
N GLU A 83 -10.76 5.58 -1.39
CA GLU A 83 -11.80 5.62 -2.45
C GLU A 83 -12.91 6.63 -2.12
#